data_AF-A0AAD5M4H4-F1
#
_entry.id   AF-A0AAD5M4H4-F1
#
_cell.length_a   1.000
_cell.length_b   1.000
_cell.length_c   1.000
_cell.angle_alpha   90.00
_cell.angle_beta   90.00
_cell.angle_gamma   90.00
#
_symmetry.space_group_name_H-M   'P 1'
#
loop_
_entity.id
_entity.type
_entity.pdbx_description
1 polymer ?
#
loop_
_entity_poly.entity_id
_entity_poly.type
_entity_poly.pdbx_seq_one_letter_code
_entity_poly.pdbx_strand_id
1 'polypeptide(L)' 'MEKTGRILITEDLGKEYGFQDIDGRDPPNIRSVTFLLSHGGHNQLAQWVPSWVKVPGWLLWATSSRL' A
#
# COMPACT_ATOMS: atom_id res chain seq x y z
N MET A 1 -3.15 4.84 24.99
CA MET A 1 -3.31 4.11 23.72
C MET A 1 -4.06 2.82 24.03
N GLU A 2 -5.34 2.73 23.64
CA GLU A 2 -6.13 1.51 23.88
C GLU A 2 -5.67 0.39 22.94
N LYS A 3 -5.42 -0.80 23.48
CA LYS A 3 -5.01 -1.96 22.70
C LYS A 3 -6.26 -2.58 22.08
N THR A 4 -6.65 -2.10 20.91
CA THR A 4 -7.86 -2.53 20.19
C THR A 4 -7.74 -3.90 19.53
N GLY A 5 -6.54 -4.51 19.52
CA GLY A 5 -6.28 -5.78 18.83
C GLY A 5 -6.25 -5.67 17.30
N ARG A 6 -6.35 -4.45 16.75
CA ARG A 6 -6.30 -4.22 15.31
C ARG A 6 -4.89 -4.40 14.78
N ILE A 7 -4.77 -5.13 13.67
CA ILE A 7 -3.53 -5.22 12.91
C ILE A 7 -3.45 -3.97 12.03
N LEU A 8 -2.37 -3.21 12.19
CA LEU A 8 -2.10 -2.01 11.42
C LEU A 8 -0.85 -2.26 10.58
N ILE A 9 -0.93 -1.88 9.31
CA ILE A 9 0.22 -1.98 8.40
C ILE A 9 1.10 -0.77 8.63
N THR A 10 2.40 -1.00 8.80
CA THR A 10 3.37 0.03 9.15
C THR A 10 3.41 1.18 8.16
N GLU A 11 3.34 0.90 6.86
CA GLU A 11 3.32 1.97 5.84
C GLU A 11 2.08 2.85 5.96
N ASP A 12 0.90 2.27 6.25
CA ASP A 12 -0.33 3.05 6.32
C ASP A 12 -0.28 4.05 7.49
N LEU A 13 0.33 3.62 8.61
CA LEU A 13 0.64 4.49 9.73
C LEU A 13 1.70 5.53 9.35
N GLY A 14 2.74 5.13 8.63
CA GLY A 14 3.76 6.05 8.15
C GLY A 14 3.18 7.17 7.29
N LYS A 15 2.27 6.83 6.39
CA LYS A 15 1.55 7.81 5.55
C LYS A 15 0.61 8.69 6.37
N GLU A 16 -0.10 8.13 7.34
CA GLU A 16 -0.98 8.88 8.25
C GLU A 16 -0.19 9.89 9.09
N TYR A 17 1.01 9.51 9.54
CA TYR A 17 1.91 10.39 10.30
C TYR A 17 2.80 11.29 9.43
N GLY A 18 2.75 11.16 8.10
CA GLY A 18 3.54 11.97 7.17
C GLY A 18 5.03 11.61 7.13
N PHE A 19 5.39 10.37 7.48
CA PHE A 19 6.76 9.88 7.35
C PHE A 19 7.14 9.71 5.88
N GLN A 20 8.32 10.22 5.54
CA GLN A 20 8.95 10.08 4.23
C GLN A 20 10.34 9.49 4.44
N ASP A 21 10.84 8.80 3.42
CA ASP A 21 12.22 8.30 3.41
C ASP A 21 13.22 9.46 3.26
N ILE A 22 14.51 9.22 3.49
CA ILE A 22 15.57 10.24 3.43
C ILE A 22 15.70 10.91 2.05
N ASP A 23 15.16 10.28 1.01
CA ASP A 23 15.13 10.77 -0.36
C ASP A 23 13.82 11.52 -0.71
N GLY A 24 12.93 11.73 0.28
CA GLY A 24 11.66 12.43 0.13
C GLY A 24 10.56 11.60 -0.55
N ARG A 25 10.76 10.29 -0.71
CA ARG A 25 9.75 9.41 -1.30
C ARG A 25 8.86 8.79 -0.22
N ASP A 26 7.63 8.49 -0.63
CA ASP A 26 6.72 7.69 0.19
C ASP A 26 7.25 6.24 0.28
N PRO A 27 7.19 5.61 1.47
CA PRO A 27 7.53 4.20 1.62
C PRO A 27 6.69 3.29 0.71
N PRO A 28 7.24 2.17 0.21
CA PRO A 28 6.49 1.21 -0.59
C PRO A 28 5.25 0.66 0.14
N ASN A 29 4.11 0.71 -0.54
CA ASN A 29 2.83 0.24 0.00
C ASN A 29 2.37 -1.03 -0.72
N ILE A 30 2.33 -2.15 -0.01
CA ILE A 30 1.87 -3.45 -0.53
C ILE A 30 0.40 -3.45 -0.98
N ARG A 31 -0.40 -2.49 -0.50
CA ARG A 31 -1.80 -2.28 -0.88
C ARG A 31 -1.95 -1.21 -1.95
N SER A 32 -0.92 -0.44 -2.31
CA SER A 32 -1.07 0.61 -3.33
C SER A 32 -1.18 0.01 -4.72
N VAL A 33 -2.26 0.31 -5.43
CA VAL A 33 -2.45 -0.17 -6.81
C VAL A 33 -1.40 0.43 -7.74
N THR A 34 -1.06 1.70 -7.57
CA THR A 34 0.02 2.37 -8.32
C THR A 34 1.36 1.66 -8.11
N PHE A 35 1.68 1.27 -6.87
CA PHE A 35 2.90 0.53 -6.55
C PHE A 35 2.89 -0.86 -7.20
N LEU A 36 1.78 -1.61 -7.07
CA LEU A 36 1.68 -2.94 -7.65
C LEU A 36 1.76 -2.92 -9.19
N LEU A 37 1.14 -1.95 -9.84
CA LEU A 37 1.20 -1.79 -11.30
C LEU A 37 2.60 -1.39 -11.77
N SER A 38 3.28 -0.48 -11.08
CA SER A 38 4.65 -0.10 -11.44
C SER A 38 5.61 -1.27 -11.25
N HIS A 39 5.48 -2.02 -10.16
CA HIS A 39 6.29 -3.21 -9.89
C HIS A 39 5.99 -4.37 -10.85
N GLY A 40 4.75 -4.47 -11.34
CA GLY A 40 4.33 -5.43 -12.36
C GLY A 40 4.70 -5.05 -13.80
N GLY A 41 5.38 -3.92 -14.03
CA GLY A 41 5.80 -3.45 -15.35
C GLY A 41 4.77 -2.61 -16.11
N HIS A 42 3.61 -2.34 -15.52
CA HIS A 42 2.54 -1.53 -16.11
C HIS A 42 2.65 -0.04 -15.72
N ASN A 43 3.80 0.57 -15.97
CA ASN A 43 4.10 1.95 -15.57
C ASN A 43 3.14 3.00 -16.14
N GLN A 44 2.65 2.79 -17.37
CA GLN A 44 1.66 3.69 -17.97
C GLN A 44 0.36 3.68 -17.16
N LEU A 45 -0.18 2.50 -16.84
CA LEU A 45 -1.41 2.39 -16.05
C LEU A 45 -1.22 2.94 -14.63
N ALA A 46 -0.05 2.74 -14.03
CA ALA A 46 0.27 3.27 -12.70
C ALA A 46 0.12 4.80 -12.63
N GLN A 47 0.47 5.54 -13.69
CA GLN A 47 0.34 7.00 -13.74
C GLN A 47 -1.11 7.49 -13.75
N TRP A 48 -2.04 6.69 -14.26
CA TRP A 48 -3.47 7.03 -14.31
C TRP A 48 -4.20 6.68 -13.01
N VAL A 49 -3.62 5.80 -12.19
CA VAL A 49 -4.24 5.38 -10.94
C VAL A 49 -3.96 6.40 -9.84
N PRO A 50 -5.00 6.95 -9.17
CA PRO A 50 -4.80 7.86 -8.05
C PRO A 50 -4.10 7.18 -6.87
N SER A 51 -3.19 7.90 -6.22
CA SER A 51 -2.37 7.39 -5.09
C SER A 51 -3.15 7.06 -3.81
N TRP A 52 -4.45 7.41 -3.77
CA TRP A 52 -5.36 7.05 -2.68
C TRP A 52 -6.05 5.70 -2.89
N VAL A 53 -5.96 5.12 -4.09
CA VAL A 53 -6.57 3.82 -4.39
C VAL A 53 -5.71 2.70 -3.79
N LYS A 54 -6.29 1.99 -2.82
CA LYS A 54 -5.67 0.86 -2.13
C LYS A 54 -6.45 -0.42 -2.37
N VAL A 55 -5.73 -1.52 -2.48
CA VAL A 55 -6.26 -2.87 -2.56
C VAL A 55 -6.87 -3.25 -1.20
N PRO A 56 -8.13 -3.72 -1.16
CA PRO A 56 -8.75 -4.22 0.05
C PRO A 56 -7.98 -5.42 0.63
N GLY A 57 -7.91 -5.52 1.96
CA GLY A 57 -7.18 -6.60 2.64
C GLY A 57 -7.65 -8.01 2.27
N TRP A 58 -8.96 -8.18 2.04
CA TRP A 58 -9.52 -9.47 1.60
C TRP A 58 -9.02 -9.88 0.22
N LEU A 59 -8.75 -8.93 -0.68
CA LEU A 59 -8.26 -9.23 -2.03
C LEU A 59 -6.79 -9.65 -1.97
N LEU A 60 -5.97 -8.96 -1.16
CA LEU A 60 -4.59 -9.37 -0.89
C LEU A 60 -4.54 -10.77 -0.29
N TRP A 61 -5.39 -11.04 0.68
CA TRP A 61 -5.53 -12.38 1.26
C TRP A 61 -5.96 -13.40 0.20
N ALA A 62 -6.97 -13.13 -0.61
CA ALA A 62 -7.42 -14.04 -1.66
C ALA A 62 -6.32 -14.34 -2.70
N THR A 63 -5.48 -13.37 -3.05
CA THR A 63 -4.36 -13.59 -4.00
C THR A 63 -3.17 -14.33 -3.39
N SER A 64 -2.99 -14.27 -2.07
CA SER A 64 -1.88 -14.92 -1.37
C SER A 64 -2.24 -16.29 -0.79
N SER A 65 -3.54 -16.53 -0.56
CA SER A 65 -4.07 -17.79 -0.09
C SER A 65 -4.24 -18.73 -1.27
N ARG A 66 -3.42 -19.79 -1.33
CA ARG A 66 -3.66 -20.90 -2.24
C ARG A 66 -4.89 -21.67 -1.73
N LEU A 67 -6.04 -21.46 -2.37
CA LEU A 67 -7.06 -22.51 -2.51
C LEU A 67 -6.66 -23.42 -3.67
#